data_AF-A0A0J9CZJ5-F1
#
_entry.id   AF-A0A0J9CZJ5-F1
#
_cell.length_a   1.000
_cell.length_b   1.000
_cell.length_c   1.000
_cell.angle_alpha   90.00
_cell.angle_beta   90.00
_cell.angle_gamma   90.00
#
_symmetry.space_group_name_H-M   'P 1'
#
loop_
_entity.id
_entity.type
_entity.pdbx_description
1 polymer ?
#
loop_
_entity_poly.entity_id
_entity_poly.type
_entity_poly.pdbx_seq_one_letter_code
_entity_poly.pdbx_strand_id
1 'polypeptide(L)'
;MVALFRRLRPIAALVASLVLLSPARAEQQDITAAARSVVRVALVATNGADAYFVGHGSGIAIAPDKVLTNAHVVELAREEKDLVIGVIPSEGKKSYGGRIIAYSPGNDLALIQLEEGSLPVATFYAGAVDDGQHVTAIGYPGTVDRAQGLSLKQLVEPLGTVKTSGSISSGRSSQSFDTILHTAPLAAGNSGGPLVDDCGRVLGVNSFGSISDGNDAEFGFAVSWREVASFLRQAGVSSLHTVVACRTMAEADAAEASITQRESQLTEQNDRAAADKREQALQQARDTAERDVISGRENAMAGAAVLLALAVLGLGAGGLFYSQGREKRATWFIAGGGILLMGALGLFVFKPSFASIDERVKLPEDQSVVSNKAFAWAGDNICRIDLNRSRLTVSQPNDVGLNWTEGGCVNGDTQYQATGTTWQRAHVPDEGNYVSRSEFDPATGLLRVQRWLPDGDTMDKARALLKDGPIKGCSSDSTMLTRIATLQSDLAALLPPQPNERLVYHCQKGRLAPADPAP
;
A
#
# COMPACT_ATOMS: atom_id res chain seq x y z
N MET A 1 -23.96 -47.96 18.52
CA MET A 1 -23.69 -47.01 17.43
C MET A 1 -23.15 -45.64 17.89
N VAL A 2 -23.44 -45.17 19.11
CA VAL A 2 -23.01 -43.82 19.60
C VAL A 2 -21.56 -43.78 20.10
N ALA A 3 -20.96 -44.91 20.49
CA ALA A 3 -19.60 -44.95 21.04
C ALA A 3 -18.47 -44.87 19.98
N LEU A 4 -18.76 -45.21 18.72
CA LEU A 4 -17.74 -45.23 17.65
C LEU A 4 -17.42 -43.81 17.13
N PHE A 5 -18.41 -42.92 17.09
CA PHE A 5 -18.25 -41.53 16.62
C PHE A 5 -17.47 -40.62 17.57
N ARG A 6 -17.37 -40.98 18.86
CA ARG A 6 -16.68 -40.15 19.86
C ARG A 6 -15.16 -40.34 19.85
N ARG A 7 -14.66 -41.46 19.31
CA ARG A 7 -13.21 -41.75 19.19
C ARG A 7 -12.58 -41.28 17.87
N LEU A 8 -13.38 -40.90 16.87
CA LEU A 8 -12.90 -40.36 15.58
C LEU A 8 -12.76 -38.82 15.57
N ARG A 9 -13.34 -38.11 16.54
CA ARG A 9 -13.23 -36.65 16.68
C ARG A 9 -11.80 -36.11 16.83
N PRO A 10 -10.88 -36.71 17.62
CA PRO A 10 -9.52 -36.19 17.70
C PRO A 10 -8.70 -36.45 16.44
N ILE A 11 -9.02 -37.50 15.66
CA ILE A 11 -8.34 -37.82 14.39
C ILE A 11 -8.82 -36.88 13.28
N ALA A 12 -10.12 -36.54 13.25
CA ALA A 12 -10.64 -35.54 12.32
C ALA A 12 -10.08 -34.13 12.59
N ALA A 13 -9.82 -33.77 13.85
CA ALA A 13 -9.16 -32.50 14.21
C ALA A 13 -7.67 -32.50 13.82
N LEU A 14 -6.96 -33.63 13.95
CA LEU A 14 -5.56 -33.74 13.54
C LEU A 14 -5.40 -33.71 12.01
N VAL A 15 -6.32 -34.34 11.26
CA VAL A 15 -6.32 -34.32 9.79
C VAL A 15 -6.78 -32.95 9.23
N ALA A 16 -7.68 -32.24 9.92
CA ALA A 16 -8.05 -30.87 9.57
C ALA A 16 -6.93 -29.85 9.85
N SER A 17 -5.95 -30.18 10.71
CA SER A 17 -4.76 -29.36 10.96
C SER A 17 -3.65 -29.56 9.91
N LEU A 18 -3.78 -30.57 9.05
CA LEU A 18 -2.81 -30.91 7.99
C LEU A 18 -3.23 -30.43 6.60
N VAL A 19 -4.34 -29.70 6.48
CA VAL A 19 -4.82 -29.13 5.22
C VAL A 19 -4.34 -27.68 5.15
N LEU A 20 -3.35 -27.45 4.28
CA LEU A 20 -2.83 -26.17 3.77
C LEU A 20 -1.62 -25.54 4.49
N LEU A 21 -0.56 -26.32 4.70
CA LEU A 21 0.79 -25.78 4.41
C LEU A 21 1.06 -26.04 2.93
N SER A 22 0.26 -25.40 2.06
CA SER A 22 0.72 -25.22 0.68
C SER A 22 1.93 -24.31 0.79
N PRO A 23 3.14 -24.72 0.35
CA PRO A 23 4.21 -23.75 0.17
C PRO A 23 3.61 -22.64 -0.69
N ALA A 24 3.86 -21.39 -0.31
CA ALA A 24 3.53 -20.22 -1.08
C ALA A 24 3.97 -20.49 -2.52
N ARG A 25 3.02 -20.93 -3.36
CA ARG A 25 3.27 -21.05 -4.78
C ARG A 25 3.46 -19.61 -5.23
N ALA A 26 4.50 -19.36 -6.03
CA ALA A 26 4.60 -18.15 -6.83
C ALA A 26 3.19 -17.79 -7.31
N GLU A 27 2.78 -16.54 -7.13
CA GLU A 27 1.52 -16.11 -7.71
C GLU A 27 1.71 -16.22 -9.22
N GLN A 28 1.20 -17.30 -9.81
CA GLN A 28 1.35 -17.62 -11.23
C GLN A 28 0.98 -16.42 -12.12
N GLN A 29 0.11 -15.55 -11.61
CA GLN A 29 -0.28 -14.26 -12.17
C GLN A 29 0.89 -13.28 -12.34
N ASP A 30 1.83 -13.19 -11.39
CA ASP A 30 3.00 -12.30 -11.46
C ASP A 30 4.01 -12.80 -12.49
N ILE A 31 4.31 -14.09 -12.49
CA ILE A 31 5.17 -14.72 -13.52
C ILE A 31 4.56 -14.54 -14.91
N THR A 32 3.24 -14.68 -15.02
CA THR A 32 2.52 -14.45 -16.29
C THR A 32 2.57 -12.97 -16.71
N ALA A 33 2.52 -12.03 -15.76
CA ALA A 33 2.69 -10.62 -16.06
C ALA A 33 4.11 -10.28 -16.51
N ALA A 34 5.12 -10.79 -15.82
CA ALA A 34 6.52 -10.64 -16.19
C ALA A 34 6.82 -11.23 -17.58
N ALA A 35 6.22 -12.38 -17.91
CA ALA A 35 6.35 -13.02 -19.20
C ALA A 35 5.96 -12.14 -20.39
N ARG A 36 5.13 -11.10 -20.20
CA ARG A 36 4.72 -10.17 -21.26
C ARG A 36 5.80 -9.19 -21.69
N SER A 37 6.79 -8.98 -20.83
CA SER A 37 8.00 -8.23 -21.17
C SER A 37 9.02 -9.05 -21.97
N VAL A 38 8.79 -10.36 -22.10
CA VAL A 38 9.72 -11.27 -22.77
C VAL A 38 9.35 -11.38 -24.24
N VAL A 39 10.36 -11.29 -25.09
CA VAL A 39 10.22 -11.35 -26.54
C VAL A 39 11.13 -12.42 -27.11
N ARG A 40 10.75 -13.00 -28.24
CA ARG A 40 11.66 -13.80 -29.05
C ARG A 40 12.47 -12.84 -29.92
N VAL A 41 13.79 -12.98 -29.87
CA VAL A 41 14.72 -12.27 -30.76
C VAL A 41 15.09 -13.23 -31.87
N ALA A 42 14.54 -13.02 -33.07
CA ALA A 42 14.78 -13.87 -34.23
C ALA A 42 15.78 -13.21 -35.19
N LEU A 43 16.73 -13.98 -35.68
CA LEU A 43 17.59 -13.61 -36.79
C LEU A 43 16.97 -14.14 -38.07
N VAL A 44 16.69 -13.24 -39.00
CA VAL A 44 16.00 -13.56 -40.24
C VAL A 44 16.89 -13.12 -41.41
N ALA A 45 17.21 -14.05 -42.31
CA ALA A 45 17.86 -13.74 -43.57
C ALA A 45 16.81 -13.33 -44.60
N THR A 46 17.10 -12.30 -45.40
CA THR A 46 16.27 -11.93 -46.56
C THR A 46 17.03 -12.16 -47.86
N ASN A 47 16.40 -12.80 -48.83
CA ASN A 47 16.91 -12.87 -50.20
C ASN A 47 16.07 -12.02 -51.17
N GLY A 48 15.30 -11.06 -50.63
CA GLY A 48 14.41 -10.17 -51.38
C GLY A 48 13.00 -10.71 -51.65
N ALA A 49 12.83 -12.03 -51.81
CA ALA A 49 11.52 -12.66 -52.04
C ALA A 49 11.01 -13.46 -50.83
N ASP A 50 11.92 -14.09 -50.09
CA ASP A 50 11.62 -14.92 -48.93
C ASP A 50 12.45 -14.50 -47.71
N ALA A 51 11.85 -14.65 -46.54
CA ALA A 51 12.48 -14.47 -45.24
C ALA A 51 12.73 -15.84 -44.61
N TYR A 52 13.99 -16.17 -44.29
CA TYR A 52 14.35 -17.45 -43.68
C TYR A 52 14.81 -17.25 -42.25
N PHE A 53 14.29 -18.09 -41.36
CA PHE A 53 14.69 -18.13 -39.97
C PHE A 53 16.08 -18.76 -39.83
N VAL A 54 17.04 -18.02 -39.30
CA VAL A 54 18.44 -18.46 -39.15
C VAL A 54 18.72 -18.95 -37.74
N GLY A 55 18.18 -18.25 -36.74
CA GLY A 55 18.32 -18.60 -35.34
C GLY A 55 17.49 -17.67 -34.47
N HIS A 56 17.45 -17.97 -33.17
CA HIS A 56 16.75 -17.12 -32.21
C HIS A 56 17.30 -17.26 -30.80
N GLY A 57 16.99 -16.25 -30.02
CA GLY A 57 17.04 -16.27 -28.57
C GLY A 57 15.78 -15.63 -27.98
N SER A 58 15.89 -15.27 -26.72
CA SER A 58 14.91 -14.49 -25.99
C SER A 58 15.47 -13.09 -25.70
N GLY A 59 14.59 -12.18 -25.30
CA GLY A 59 14.95 -10.82 -24.89
C GLY A 59 13.97 -10.31 -23.85
N ILE A 60 14.37 -9.25 -23.15
CA ILE A 60 13.60 -8.60 -22.09
C ILE A 60 13.40 -7.13 -22.48
N ALA A 61 12.15 -6.67 -22.57
CA ALA A 61 11.86 -5.26 -22.71
C ALA A 61 12.21 -4.51 -21.42
N ILE A 62 13.22 -3.64 -21.47
CA ILE A 62 13.71 -2.86 -20.32
C ILE A 62 13.27 -1.39 -20.34
N ALA A 63 12.80 -0.96 -21.50
CA ALA A 63 12.09 0.28 -21.75
C ALA A 63 11.06 -0.02 -22.87
N PRO A 64 10.05 0.85 -23.09
CA PRO A 64 9.00 0.58 -24.07
C PRO A 64 9.54 0.18 -25.45
N ASP A 65 10.68 0.75 -25.85
CA ASP A 65 11.29 0.61 -27.16
C ASP A 65 12.66 -0.10 -27.14
N LYS A 66 13.10 -0.66 -26.00
CA LYS A 66 14.44 -1.27 -25.84
C LYS A 66 14.36 -2.66 -25.25
N VAL A 67 15.07 -3.59 -25.90
CA VAL A 67 15.13 -5.00 -25.55
C VAL A 67 16.56 -5.39 -25.21
N LEU A 68 16.77 -5.85 -23.98
CA LEU A 68 18.01 -6.47 -23.53
C LEU A 68 18.03 -7.95 -23.96
N THR A 69 19.14 -8.43 -24.49
CA THR A 69 19.36 -9.83 -24.84
C THR A 69 20.84 -10.18 -24.66
N ASN A 70 21.25 -11.39 -25.02
CA ASN A 70 22.67 -11.76 -25.00
C ASN A 70 23.41 -11.30 -26.26
N ALA A 71 24.72 -11.08 -26.14
CA ALA A 71 25.56 -10.67 -27.26
C ALA A 71 25.61 -11.76 -28.34
N HIS A 72 25.78 -13.03 -27.95
CA HIS A 72 25.86 -14.14 -28.91
C HIS A 72 24.55 -14.36 -29.69
N VAL A 73 23.38 -13.95 -29.14
CA VAL A 73 22.09 -14.05 -29.84
C VAL A 73 22.03 -13.16 -31.07
N VAL A 74 22.71 -12.01 -31.05
CA VAL A 74 22.68 -11.00 -32.12
C VAL A 74 24.01 -10.87 -32.86
N GLU A 75 25.03 -11.65 -32.49
CA GLU A 75 26.38 -11.58 -33.04
C GLU A 75 26.39 -11.78 -34.56
N LEU A 76 25.70 -12.82 -35.04
CA LEU A 76 25.62 -13.13 -36.47
C LEU A 76 25.06 -11.97 -37.29
N ALA A 77 24.07 -11.23 -36.76
CA ALA A 77 23.49 -10.06 -37.44
C ALA A 77 24.41 -8.83 -37.48
N ARG A 78 25.52 -8.84 -36.74
CA ARG A 78 26.58 -7.83 -36.86
C ARG A 78 27.61 -8.20 -37.93
N GLU A 79 27.84 -9.50 -38.11
CA GLU A 79 28.83 -10.03 -39.04
C GLU A 79 28.27 -10.11 -40.47
N GLU A 80 27.00 -10.47 -40.60
CA GLU A 80 26.31 -10.67 -41.88
C GLU A 80 25.31 -9.56 -42.17
N LYS A 81 25.48 -8.85 -43.30
CA LYS A 81 24.65 -7.70 -43.67
C LYS A 81 23.22 -8.06 -44.10
N ASP A 82 23.00 -9.31 -44.52
CA ASP A 82 21.71 -9.78 -45.04
C ASP A 82 20.79 -10.32 -43.92
N LEU A 83 21.25 -10.28 -42.67
CA LEU A 83 20.47 -10.65 -41.50
C LEU A 83 19.81 -9.43 -40.87
N VAL A 84 18.51 -9.55 -40.62
CA VAL A 84 17.73 -8.57 -39.86
C VAL A 84 17.27 -9.16 -38.54
N ILE A 85 17.09 -8.31 -37.54
CA ILE A 85 16.60 -8.70 -36.21
C ILE A 85 15.10 -8.46 -36.16
N GLY A 86 14.35 -9.54 -35.95
CA GLY A 86 12.94 -9.51 -35.60
C GLY A 86 12.77 -9.60 -34.09
N VAL A 87 11.93 -8.74 -33.53
CA VAL A 87 11.47 -8.79 -32.14
C VAL A 87 10.00 -9.21 -32.13
N ILE A 88 9.74 -10.40 -31.59
CA ILE A 88 8.42 -11.03 -31.59
C ILE A 88 7.90 -11.06 -30.14
N PRO A 89 6.86 -10.29 -29.82
CA PRO A 89 6.30 -10.26 -28.47
C PRO A 89 5.62 -11.56 -28.04
N SER A 90 5.34 -11.70 -26.75
CA SER A 90 4.61 -12.87 -26.22
C SER A 90 3.11 -12.86 -26.52
N GLU A 91 2.56 -11.69 -26.85
CA GLU A 91 1.14 -11.47 -27.10
C GLU A 91 0.93 -10.39 -28.17
N GLY A 92 -0.30 -10.26 -28.65
CA GLY A 92 -0.65 -9.33 -29.72
C GLY A 92 -0.53 -9.92 -31.12
N LYS A 93 -0.43 -9.05 -32.12
CA LYS A 93 -0.52 -9.43 -33.55
C LYS A 93 0.61 -8.93 -34.43
N LYS A 94 1.56 -8.18 -33.85
CA LYS A 94 2.63 -7.52 -34.59
C LYS A 94 3.99 -7.98 -34.09
N SER A 95 4.90 -8.16 -35.04
CA SER A 95 6.33 -8.32 -34.81
C SER A 95 7.03 -7.04 -35.25
N TYR A 96 8.17 -6.73 -34.62
CA TYR A 96 8.87 -5.45 -34.81
C TYR A 96 10.26 -5.68 -35.39
N GLY A 97 10.75 -4.73 -36.19
CA GLY A 97 12.17 -4.66 -36.54
C GLY A 97 13.00 -4.14 -35.36
N GLY A 98 14.25 -4.59 -35.27
CA GLY A 98 15.19 -4.18 -34.23
C GLY A 98 16.57 -3.82 -34.77
N ARG A 99 17.23 -2.86 -34.13
CA ARG A 99 18.63 -2.49 -34.40
C ARG A 99 19.47 -2.56 -33.13
N ILE A 100 20.70 -3.07 -33.24
CA ILE A 100 21.63 -3.13 -32.10
C ILE A 100 22.15 -1.73 -31.80
N ILE A 101 21.98 -1.26 -30.56
CA ILE A 101 22.45 0.06 -30.10
C ILE A 101 23.58 -0.02 -29.06
N ALA A 102 23.71 -1.17 -28.38
CA ALA A 102 24.85 -1.45 -27.51
C ALA A 102 25.18 -2.95 -27.59
N TYR A 103 26.45 -3.30 -27.46
CA TYR A 103 26.94 -4.66 -27.62
C TYR A 103 28.19 -4.85 -26.76
N SER A 104 28.17 -5.86 -25.89
CA SER A 104 29.24 -6.17 -24.95
C SER A 104 29.45 -7.69 -24.89
N PRO A 105 30.40 -8.24 -25.68
CA PRO A 105 30.65 -9.68 -25.68
C PRO A 105 31.32 -10.14 -24.37
N GLY A 106 32.01 -9.26 -23.64
CA GLY A 106 32.73 -9.60 -22.41
C GLY A 106 31.85 -10.07 -21.25
N ASN A 107 30.61 -9.56 -21.18
CA ASN A 107 29.59 -10.01 -20.23
C ASN A 107 28.34 -10.57 -20.93
N ASP A 108 28.47 -10.89 -22.22
CA ASP A 108 27.43 -11.48 -23.06
C ASP A 108 26.09 -10.70 -23.04
N LEU A 109 26.13 -9.38 -23.19
CA LEU A 109 24.95 -8.51 -23.23
C LEU A 109 24.88 -7.69 -24.52
N ALA A 110 23.68 -7.54 -25.05
CA ALA A 110 23.37 -6.63 -26.15
C ALA A 110 22.04 -5.91 -25.92
N LEU A 111 21.92 -4.72 -26.51
CA LEU A 111 20.72 -3.92 -26.45
C LEU A 111 20.20 -3.66 -27.86
N ILE A 112 18.95 -4.04 -28.08
CA ILE A 112 18.21 -3.82 -29.31
C ILE A 112 17.23 -2.67 -29.08
N GLN A 113 17.17 -1.76 -30.03
CA GLN A 113 16.19 -0.69 -30.11
C GLN A 113 15.14 -1.06 -31.16
N LEU A 114 13.86 -0.99 -30.79
CA LEU A 114 12.77 -1.18 -31.73
C LEU A 114 12.75 -0.06 -32.76
N GLU A 115 12.37 -0.41 -33.99
CA GLU A 115 12.12 0.57 -35.05
C GLU A 115 10.79 1.31 -34.84
N GLU A 116 9.78 0.59 -34.34
CA GLU A 116 8.46 1.12 -34.01
C GLU A 116 7.79 0.31 -32.89
N GLY A 117 6.73 0.87 -32.31
CA GLY A 117 5.91 0.20 -31.29
C GLY A 117 6.43 0.38 -29.86
N SER A 118 5.73 -0.27 -28.93
CA SER A 118 6.11 -0.32 -27.52
C SER A 118 5.80 -1.69 -26.91
N LEU A 119 6.57 -2.07 -25.90
CA LEU A 119 6.48 -3.34 -25.19
C LEU A 119 6.21 -3.12 -23.69
N PRO A 120 5.51 -4.05 -23.02
CA PRO A 120 5.44 -4.08 -21.56
C PRO A 120 6.85 -4.19 -20.96
N VAL A 121 7.18 -3.34 -19.99
CA VAL A 121 8.54 -3.24 -19.43
C VAL A 121 8.70 -4.12 -18.21
N ALA A 122 9.83 -4.84 -18.13
CA ALA A 122 10.21 -5.63 -16.96
C ALA A 122 10.73 -4.75 -15.82
N THR A 123 10.55 -5.22 -14.58
CA THR A 123 11.19 -4.63 -13.40
C THR A 123 12.29 -5.56 -12.90
N PHE A 124 13.49 -5.02 -12.68
CA PHE A 124 14.61 -5.74 -12.11
C PHE A 124 14.57 -5.72 -10.58
N TYR A 125 15.13 -6.75 -9.95
CA TYR A 125 15.39 -6.73 -8.52
C TYR A 125 16.86 -6.39 -8.27
N ALA A 126 17.08 -5.29 -7.56
CA ALA A 126 18.41 -4.75 -7.24
C ALA A 126 18.90 -5.14 -5.84
N GLY A 127 18.15 -5.97 -5.12
CA GLY A 127 18.52 -6.48 -3.81
C GLY A 127 19.42 -7.72 -3.87
N ALA A 128 19.68 -8.30 -2.70
CA ALA A 128 20.44 -9.55 -2.59
C ALA A 128 19.57 -10.75 -3.00
N VAL A 129 20.15 -11.67 -3.76
CA VAL A 129 19.53 -12.95 -4.17
C VAL A 129 19.99 -14.02 -3.18
N ASP A 130 19.04 -14.76 -2.63
CA ASP A 130 19.31 -15.74 -1.57
C ASP A 130 19.51 -17.16 -2.13
N ASP A 131 20.39 -17.92 -1.49
CA ASP A 131 20.60 -19.33 -1.81
C ASP A 131 19.31 -20.14 -1.59
N GLY A 132 18.98 -21.03 -2.53
CA GLY A 132 17.76 -21.83 -2.47
C GLY A 132 16.48 -21.07 -2.80
N GLN A 133 16.55 -19.75 -3.07
CA GLN A 133 15.41 -18.95 -3.53
C GLN A 133 14.80 -19.58 -4.79
N HIS A 134 13.48 -19.69 -4.83
CA HIS A 134 12.77 -20.16 -6.02
C HIS A 134 12.89 -19.16 -7.16
N VAL A 135 13.12 -19.67 -8.36
CA VAL A 135 13.25 -18.86 -9.57
C VAL A 135 12.57 -19.52 -10.75
N THR A 136 12.14 -18.71 -11.70
CA THR A 136 11.59 -19.16 -12.97
C THR A 136 12.35 -18.53 -14.13
N ALA A 137 12.88 -19.36 -15.03
CA ALA A 137 13.39 -18.92 -16.32
C ALA A 137 12.24 -18.82 -17.32
N ILE A 138 12.19 -17.71 -18.06
CA ILE A 138 11.15 -17.44 -19.07
C ILE A 138 11.82 -17.23 -20.42
N GLY A 139 11.33 -17.89 -21.47
CA GLY A 139 11.91 -17.74 -22.80
C GLY A 139 11.22 -18.54 -23.89
N TYR A 140 11.95 -18.73 -24.99
CA TYR A 140 11.51 -19.36 -26.23
C TYR A 140 12.42 -20.54 -26.63
N PRO A 141 12.40 -21.66 -25.87
CA PRO A 141 13.28 -22.78 -26.13
C PRO A 141 12.91 -23.48 -27.43
N GLY A 142 13.86 -23.57 -28.37
CA GLY A 142 13.66 -24.19 -29.68
C GLY A 142 13.34 -25.70 -29.62
N THR A 143 13.66 -26.37 -28.51
CA THR A 143 13.25 -27.77 -28.27
C THR A 143 11.74 -27.89 -28.13
N VAL A 144 11.08 -26.93 -27.48
CA VAL A 144 9.62 -26.90 -27.34
C VAL A 144 8.97 -26.56 -28.66
N ASP A 145 9.52 -25.57 -29.38
CA ASP A 145 9.04 -25.20 -30.72
C ASP A 145 9.02 -26.41 -31.68
N ARG A 146 10.11 -27.21 -31.68
CA ARG A 146 10.21 -28.44 -32.47
C ARG A 146 9.26 -29.53 -32.00
N ALA A 147 9.13 -29.72 -30.68
CA ALA A 147 8.22 -30.71 -30.12
C ALA A 147 6.74 -30.39 -30.42
N GLN A 148 6.40 -29.11 -30.55
CA GLN A 148 5.08 -28.63 -30.95
C GLN A 148 4.86 -28.65 -32.49
N GLY A 149 5.92 -28.89 -33.27
CA GLY A 149 5.83 -28.91 -34.73
C GLY A 149 5.55 -27.55 -35.36
N LEU A 150 6.01 -26.46 -34.74
CA LEU A 150 5.78 -25.10 -35.25
C LEU A 150 6.48 -24.90 -36.60
N SER A 151 5.74 -24.33 -37.55
CA SER A 151 6.30 -23.91 -38.84
C SER A 151 7.12 -22.62 -38.70
N LEU A 152 8.01 -22.34 -39.66
CA LEU A 152 8.82 -21.12 -39.67
C LEU A 152 7.97 -19.85 -39.60
N LYS A 153 6.80 -19.84 -40.26
CA LYS A 153 5.86 -18.73 -40.21
C LYS A 153 5.33 -18.49 -38.79
N GLN A 154 5.03 -19.55 -38.05
CA GLN A 154 4.54 -19.45 -36.68
C GLN A 154 5.63 -18.99 -35.70
N LEU A 155 6.91 -19.21 -36.01
CA LEU A 155 8.01 -18.76 -35.16
C LEU A 155 8.23 -17.25 -35.18
N VAL A 156 7.79 -16.57 -36.25
CA VAL A 156 7.88 -15.12 -36.42
C VAL A 156 6.58 -14.39 -36.07
N GLU A 157 5.57 -15.12 -35.60
CA GLU A 157 4.31 -14.58 -35.08
C GLU A 157 4.34 -14.60 -33.53
N PRO A 158 3.63 -13.65 -32.87
CA PRO A 158 3.56 -13.63 -31.41
C PRO A 158 3.13 -14.96 -30.80
N LEU A 159 3.91 -15.44 -29.83
CA LEU A 159 3.73 -16.76 -29.20
C LEU A 159 3.97 -16.67 -27.70
N GLY A 160 3.18 -17.44 -26.93
CA GLY A 160 3.35 -17.54 -25.49
C GLY A 160 4.72 -18.11 -25.09
N THR A 161 5.27 -17.60 -23.99
CA THR A 161 6.57 -18.02 -23.45
C THR A 161 6.49 -19.35 -22.72
N VAL A 162 7.60 -20.08 -22.72
CA VAL A 162 7.83 -21.26 -21.86
C VAL A 162 8.43 -20.80 -20.54
N LYS A 163 8.00 -21.46 -19.45
CA LYS A 163 8.42 -21.17 -18.08
C LYS A 163 9.00 -22.43 -17.47
N THR A 164 10.24 -22.37 -17.00
CA THR A 164 10.90 -23.48 -16.30
C THR A 164 11.34 -23.02 -14.92
N SER A 165 10.97 -23.77 -13.89
CA SER A 165 11.24 -23.39 -12.51
C SER A 165 12.43 -24.16 -11.94
N GLY A 166 13.11 -23.54 -10.99
CA GLY A 166 14.22 -24.11 -10.24
C GLY A 166 14.52 -23.28 -9.00
N SER A 167 15.75 -23.37 -8.53
CA SER A 167 16.24 -22.61 -7.38
C SER A 167 17.64 -22.08 -7.62
N ILE A 168 17.98 -21.01 -6.91
CA ILE A 168 19.34 -20.48 -6.85
C ILE A 168 20.26 -21.51 -6.20
N SER A 169 21.36 -21.83 -6.87
CA SER A 169 22.41 -22.73 -6.39
C SER A 169 23.62 -21.88 -5.99
N SER A 170 24.16 -22.08 -4.79
CA SER A 170 24.97 -21.05 -4.13
C SER A 170 26.28 -20.62 -4.81
N GLY A 171 26.64 -19.36 -4.55
CA GLY A 171 27.99 -18.88 -4.22
C GLY A 171 29.10 -18.90 -5.29
N ARG A 172 28.87 -19.49 -6.47
CA ARG A 172 29.88 -19.53 -7.54
C ARG A 172 29.42 -18.71 -8.75
N SER A 173 29.98 -17.52 -8.87
CA SER A 173 29.98 -16.80 -10.14
C SER A 173 30.89 -17.48 -11.15
N SER A 174 30.59 -17.32 -12.44
CA SER A 174 31.56 -17.55 -13.52
C SER A 174 32.86 -16.80 -13.24
N GLN A 175 33.99 -17.35 -13.71
CA GLN A 175 35.30 -16.69 -13.58
C GLN A 175 35.41 -15.42 -14.44
N SER A 176 34.56 -15.28 -15.47
CA SER A 176 34.66 -14.19 -16.44
C SER A 176 33.88 -12.93 -16.06
N PHE A 177 32.69 -13.07 -15.47
CA PHE A 177 31.81 -11.97 -15.05
C PHE A 177 30.79 -12.45 -14.01
N ASP A 178 30.08 -11.52 -13.34
CA ASP A 178 29.17 -11.82 -12.24
C ASP A 178 27.88 -12.53 -12.73
N THR A 179 27.70 -13.80 -12.38
CA THR A 179 26.55 -14.65 -12.76
C THR A 179 25.80 -15.22 -11.57
N ILE A 180 24.50 -15.46 -11.77
CA ILE A 180 23.63 -16.21 -10.89
C ILE A 180 23.56 -17.66 -11.39
N LEU A 181 23.94 -18.61 -10.54
CA LEU A 181 23.84 -20.04 -10.79
C LEU A 181 22.46 -20.55 -10.32
N HIS A 182 21.77 -21.33 -11.15
CA HIS A 182 20.44 -21.87 -10.83
C HIS A 182 20.21 -23.26 -11.42
N THR A 183 19.15 -23.92 -10.94
CA THR A 183 18.74 -25.27 -11.41
C THR A 183 17.55 -25.25 -12.37
N ALA A 184 16.98 -24.07 -12.66
CA ALA A 184 15.89 -23.97 -13.64
C ALA A 184 16.39 -24.47 -15.03
N PRO A 185 15.75 -25.49 -15.62
CA PRO A 185 16.21 -26.07 -16.89
C PRO A 185 16.26 -25.03 -18.01
N LEU A 186 17.40 -24.98 -18.71
CA LEU A 186 17.60 -24.12 -19.87
C LEU A 186 17.78 -24.95 -21.15
N ALA A 187 17.26 -24.46 -22.26
CA ALA A 187 17.51 -24.99 -23.59
C ALA A 187 17.88 -23.84 -24.54
N ALA A 188 18.49 -24.19 -25.68
CA ALA A 188 18.77 -23.22 -26.73
C ALA A 188 17.49 -22.44 -27.10
N GLY A 189 17.58 -21.11 -27.10
CA GLY A 189 16.45 -20.19 -27.26
C GLY A 189 16.01 -19.50 -25.96
N ASN A 190 16.36 -19.99 -24.77
CA ASN A 190 16.15 -19.28 -23.50
C ASN A 190 17.16 -18.13 -23.28
N SER A 191 18.32 -18.20 -23.91
CA SER A 191 19.38 -17.18 -23.81
C SER A 191 18.84 -15.80 -24.18
N GLY A 192 19.07 -14.82 -23.31
CA GLY A 192 18.61 -13.45 -23.38
C GLY A 192 17.27 -13.20 -22.68
N GLY A 193 16.57 -14.27 -22.26
CA GLY A 193 15.34 -14.19 -21.47
C GLY A 193 15.62 -14.03 -19.97
N PRO A 194 14.63 -13.66 -19.15
CA PRO A 194 14.86 -13.37 -17.75
C PRO A 194 14.85 -14.62 -16.86
N LEU A 195 15.66 -14.58 -15.81
CA LEU A 195 15.47 -15.37 -14.59
C LEU A 195 14.73 -14.49 -13.58
N VAL A 196 13.52 -14.87 -13.17
CA VAL A 196 12.67 -14.07 -12.28
C VAL A 196 12.42 -14.74 -10.93
N ASP A 197 12.16 -13.92 -9.91
CA ASP A 197 11.63 -14.38 -8.62
C ASP A 197 10.09 -14.56 -8.64
N ASP A 198 9.53 -14.96 -7.50
CA ASP A 198 8.09 -15.22 -7.32
C ASP A 198 7.19 -13.98 -7.52
N CYS A 199 7.77 -12.78 -7.52
CA CYS A 199 7.09 -11.51 -7.79
C CYS A 199 7.24 -11.09 -9.26
N GLY A 200 7.83 -11.93 -10.12
CA GLY A 200 8.05 -11.66 -11.53
C GLY A 200 9.17 -10.65 -11.80
N ARG A 201 10.05 -10.38 -10.83
CA ARG A 201 11.11 -9.39 -10.97
C ARG A 201 12.37 -10.07 -11.48
N VAL A 202 13.05 -9.42 -12.42
CA VAL A 202 14.23 -9.98 -13.09
C VAL A 202 15.43 -9.94 -12.16
N LEU A 203 15.97 -11.11 -11.84
CA LEU A 203 17.21 -11.29 -11.07
C LEU A 203 18.45 -11.26 -11.99
N GLY A 204 18.30 -11.77 -13.21
CA GLY A 204 19.36 -11.83 -14.20
C GLY A 204 18.86 -12.22 -15.59
N VAL A 205 19.78 -12.25 -16.56
CA VAL A 205 19.52 -12.61 -17.96
C VAL A 205 20.12 -13.98 -18.24
N ASN A 206 19.29 -15.00 -18.51
CA ASN A 206 19.75 -16.36 -18.83
C ASN A 206 20.72 -16.30 -20.01
N SER A 207 21.88 -16.98 -19.92
CA SER A 207 22.91 -16.94 -20.97
C SER A 207 23.29 -18.34 -21.42
N PHE A 208 24.03 -19.10 -20.60
CA PHE A 208 24.50 -20.44 -20.93
C PHE A 208 24.17 -21.44 -19.81
N GLY A 209 24.19 -22.73 -20.14
CA GLY A 209 24.06 -23.83 -19.20
C GLY A 209 25.34 -24.67 -19.16
N SER A 210 25.51 -25.48 -18.12
CA SER A 210 26.51 -26.55 -18.11
C SER A 210 26.18 -27.59 -19.18
N ILE A 211 27.15 -27.97 -19.99
CA ILE A 211 27.01 -29.10 -20.92
C ILE A 211 27.11 -30.38 -20.08
N SER A 212 26.03 -31.17 -20.04
CA SER A 212 25.99 -32.49 -19.40
C SER A 212 25.87 -33.56 -20.49
N ASP A 213 26.70 -34.60 -20.43
CA ASP A 213 26.65 -35.75 -21.36
C ASP A 213 25.49 -36.73 -21.04
N GLY A 214 24.41 -36.21 -20.44
CA GLY A 214 23.17 -36.93 -20.13
C GLY A 214 23.11 -37.60 -18.76
N ASN A 215 24.19 -37.55 -17.96
CA ASN A 215 24.25 -38.17 -16.63
C ASN A 215 24.41 -37.17 -15.46
N ASP A 216 24.75 -35.90 -15.73
CA ASP A 216 24.95 -34.87 -14.71
C ASP A 216 23.75 -33.92 -14.63
N ALA A 217 23.53 -33.35 -13.44
CA ALA A 217 22.54 -32.28 -13.23
C ALA A 217 22.93 -31.03 -14.03
N GLU A 218 22.00 -30.52 -14.83
CA GLU A 218 22.20 -29.29 -15.60
C GLU A 218 22.03 -28.06 -14.69
N PHE A 219 23.01 -27.17 -14.71
CA PHE A 219 22.93 -25.85 -14.10
C PHE A 219 22.85 -24.77 -15.17
N GLY A 220 22.03 -23.76 -14.93
CA GLY A 220 21.94 -22.55 -15.73
C GLY A 220 22.71 -21.39 -15.11
N PHE A 221 23.24 -20.52 -15.97
CA PHE A 221 23.91 -19.30 -15.60
C PHE A 221 23.15 -18.11 -16.19
N ALA A 222 22.78 -17.17 -15.31
CA ALA A 222 22.20 -15.90 -15.70
C ALA A 222 23.17 -14.75 -15.41
N VAL A 223 23.37 -13.84 -16.36
CA VAL A 223 24.11 -12.59 -16.15
C VAL A 223 23.41 -11.80 -15.03
N SER A 224 24.12 -11.47 -13.96
CA SER A 224 23.53 -10.86 -12.78
C SER A 224 23.00 -9.44 -13.05
N TRP A 225 22.09 -8.95 -12.20
CA TRP A 225 21.71 -7.54 -12.19
C TRP A 225 22.92 -6.59 -12.10
N ARG A 226 24.00 -6.95 -11.41
CA ARG A 226 25.20 -6.10 -11.27
C ARG A 226 25.84 -5.81 -12.63
N GLU A 227 25.98 -6.84 -13.46
CA GLU A 227 26.51 -6.71 -14.82
C GLU A 227 25.54 -5.94 -15.71
N VAL A 228 24.25 -6.27 -15.65
CA VAL A 228 23.20 -5.57 -16.41
C VAL A 228 23.18 -4.08 -16.08
N ALA A 229 23.16 -3.72 -14.79
CA ALA A 229 23.13 -2.32 -14.35
C ALA A 229 24.40 -1.54 -14.75
N SER A 230 25.56 -2.22 -14.80
CA SER A 230 26.79 -1.63 -15.32
C SER A 230 26.68 -1.35 -16.82
N PHE A 231 26.23 -2.35 -17.59
CA PHE A 231 26.03 -2.25 -19.04
C PHE A 231 25.03 -1.16 -19.41
N LEU A 232 23.87 -1.10 -18.73
CA LEU A 232 22.84 -0.10 -19.00
C LEU A 232 23.28 1.32 -18.67
N ARG A 233 24.03 1.53 -17.58
CA ARG A 233 24.65 2.83 -17.29
C ARG A 233 25.62 3.27 -18.36
N GLN A 234 26.46 2.36 -18.86
CA GLN A 234 27.41 2.67 -19.95
C GLN A 234 26.68 3.01 -21.25
N ALA A 235 25.54 2.36 -21.50
CA ALA A 235 24.67 2.64 -22.65
C ALA A 235 23.79 3.90 -22.46
N GLY A 236 23.79 4.55 -21.29
CA GLY A 236 22.94 5.71 -21.00
C GLY A 236 21.45 5.39 -20.93
N VAL A 237 21.09 4.16 -20.54
CA VAL A 237 19.69 3.68 -20.50
C VAL A 237 19.25 3.43 -19.07
N SER A 238 18.14 4.05 -18.68
CA SER A 238 17.48 3.78 -17.40
C SER A 238 16.58 2.55 -17.50
N SER A 239 16.51 1.76 -16.43
CA SER A 239 15.59 0.64 -16.29
C SER A 239 14.83 0.68 -14.97
N LEU A 240 13.63 0.10 -14.97
CA LEU A 240 12.83 -0.06 -13.76
C LEU A 240 13.50 -1.12 -12.87
N HIS A 241 13.75 -0.76 -11.61
CA HIS A 241 14.31 -1.68 -10.63
C HIS A 241 13.78 -1.41 -9.22
N THR A 242 13.76 -2.43 -8.36
CA THR A 242 13.30 -2.30 -6.97
C THR A 242 14.22 -3.07 -6.03
N VAL A 243 14.33 -2.60 -4.79
CA VAL A 243 15.02 -3.28 -3.68
C VAL A 243 14.06 -3.83 -2.63
N VAL A 244 12.75 -3.60 -2.79
CA VAL A 244 11.72 -4.10 -1.87
C VAL A 244 11.74 -5.63 -1.93
N ALA A 245 11.64 -6.34 -0.81
CA ALA A 245 11.62 -7.80 -0.81
C ALA A 245 10.34 -8.36 -1.46
N CYS A 246 10.43 -9.55 -2.08
CA CYS A 246 9.24 -10.21 -2.61
C CYS A 246 8.40 -10.74 -1.45
N ARG A 247 7.08 -10.57 -1.55
CA ARG A 247 6.12 -11.14 -0.61
C ARG A 247 4.83 -11.46 -1.33
N THR A 248 4.14 -12.50 -0.91
CA THR A 248 2.83 -12.89 -1.43
C THR A 248 1.73 -11.92 -0.98
N MET A 249 0.58 -11.93 -1.67
CA MET A 249 -0.57 -11.14 -1.23
C MET A 249 -1.07 -11.60 0.15
N ALA A 250 -1.03 -12.91 0.43
CA ALA A 250 -1.44 -13.47 1.71
C ALA A 250 -0.55 -12.98 2.88
N GLU A 251 0.76 -12.90 2.68
CA GLU A 251 1.68 -12.31 3.66
C GLU A 251 1.42 -10.83 3.88
N ALA A 252 1.17 -10.09 2.79
CA ALA A 252 0.80 -8.68 2.87
C ALA A 252 -0.54 -8.47 3.61
N ASP A 253 -1.53 -9.34 3.40
CA ASP A 253 -2.82 -9.32 4.10
C ASP A 253 -2.65 -9.61 5.59
N ALA A 254 -1.86 -10.63 5.94
CA ALA A 254 -1.56 -10.98 7.32
C ALA A 254 -0.81 -9.84 8.03
N ALA A 255 0.16 -9.21 7.36
CA ALA A 255 0.89 -8.06 7.88
C ALA A 255 -0.06 -6.88 8.13
N GLU A 256 -0.91 -6.52 7.17
CA GLU A 256 -1.88 -5.43 7.31
C GLU A 256 -2.91 -5.70 8.42
N ALA A 257 -3.43 -6.93 8.51
CA ALA A 257 -4.34 -7.33 9.58
C ALA A 257 -3.68 -7.20 10.96
N SER A 258 -2.41 -7.62 11.10
CA SER A 258 -1.66 -7.51 12.36
C SER A 258 -1.38 -6.06 12.77
N ILE A 259 -1.14 -5.16 11.80
CA ILE A 259 -0.92 -3.74 12.07
C ILE A 259 -2.25 -3.11 12.50
N THR A 260 -3.32 -3.35 11.73
CA THR A 260 -4.66 -2.82 12.02
C THR A 260 -5.17 -3.28 13.38
N GLN A 261 -4.93 -4.53 13.77
CA GLN A 261 -5.27 -5.05 15.09
C GLN A 261 -4.48 -4.35 16.22
N ARG A 262 -3.20 -4.06 16.01
CA ARG A 262 -2.39 -3.33 17.00
C ARG A 262 -2.86 -1.89 17.17
N GLU A 263 -3.22 -1.22 16.07
CA GLU A 263 -3.74 0.15 16.08
C GLU A 263 -5.12 0.23 16.76
N SER A 264 -6.00 -0.75 16.52
CA SER A 264 -7.30 -0.79 17.18
C SER A 264 -7.17 -1.05 18.68
N GLN A 265 -6.28 -1.96 19.09
CA GLN A 265 -5.97 -2.21 20.50
C GLN A 265 -5.41 -0.96 21.18
N LEU A 266 -4.51 -0.24 20.51
CA LEU A 266 -3.93 1.00 21.04
C LEU A 266 -4.99 2.10 21.17
N THR A 267 -5.89 2.22 20.18
CA THR A 267 -6.99 3.19 20.21
C THR A 267 -7.94 2.88 21.36
N GLU A 268 -8.34 1.61 21.53
CA GLU A 268 -9.21 1.19 22.64
C GLU A 268 -8.56 1.42 24.00
N GLN A 269 -7.25 1.18 24.13
CA GLN A 269 -6.50 1.49 25.35
C GLN A 269 -6.46 2.99 25.64
N ASN A 270 -6.25 3.82 24.62
CA ASN A 270 -6.24 5.28 24.75
C ASN A 270 -7.62 5.81 25.13
N ASP A 271 -8.69 5.28 24.53
CA ASP A 271 -10.08 5.66 24.82
C ASP A 271 -10.46 5.28 26.25
N ARG A 272 -10.06 4.08 26.71
CA ARG A 272 -10.22 3.66 28.12
C ARG A 272 -9.44 4.57 29.07
N ALA A 273 -8.17 4.84 28.78
CA ALA A 273 -7.35 5.72 29.61
C ALA A 273 -7.90 7.16 29.65
N ALA A 274 -8.49 7.64 28.56
CA ALA A 274 -9.15 8.95 28.50
C ALA A 274 -10.45 8.94 29.31
N ALA A 275 -11.25 7.88 29.24
CA ALA A 275 -12.45 7.69 30.03
C ALA A 275 -12.14 7.63 31.54
N ASP A 276 -11.13 6.85 31.95
CA ASP A 276 -10.69 6.74 33.34
C ASP A 276 -10.21 8.09 33.89
N LYS A 277 -9.41 8.83 33.10
CA LYS A 277 -8.99 10.19 33.47
C LYS A 277 -10.18 11.14 33.63
N ARG A 278 -11.20 11.01 32.77
CA ARG A 278 -12.42 11.80 32.86
C ARG A 278 -13.20 11.47 34.12
N GLU A 279 -13.36 10.19 34.45
CA GLU A 279 -14.03 9.76 35.68
C GLU A 279 -13.29 10.26 36.93
N GLN A 280 -11.96 10.14 36.96
CA GLN A 280 -11.13 10.68 38.04
C GLN A 280 -11.26 12.20 38.17
N ALA A 281 -11.27 12.94 37.05
CA ALA A 281 -11.46 14.39 37.06
C ALA A 281 -12.85 14.79 37.58
N LEU A 282 -13.90 14.04 37.21
CA LEU A 282 -15.25 14.23 37.73
C LEU A 282 -15.34 13.97 39.23
N GLN A 283 -14.71 12.89 39.71
CA GLN A 283 -14.68 12.57 41.12
C GLN A 283 -13.94 13.65 41.92
N GLN A 284 -12.78 14.10 41.45
CA GLN A 284 -12.03 15.18 42.09
C GLN A 284 -12.81 16.51 42.10
N ALA A 285 -13.52 16.83 41.03
CA ALA A 285 -14.37 18.01 40.96
C ALA A 285 -15.53 17.93 41.99
N ARG A 286 -16.14 16.75 42.14
CA ARG A 286 -17.18 16.50 43.14
C ARG A 286 -16.64 16.63 44.57
N ASP A 287 -15.52 15.98 44.88
CA ASP A 287 -14.89 16.04 46.20
C ASP A 287 -14.52 17.48 46.58
N THR A 288 -14.04 18.26 45.61
CA THR A 288 -13.71 19.68 45.81
C THR A 288 -14.96 20.49 46.08
N ALA A 289 -16.03 20.30 45.29
CA ALA A 289 -17.31 20.97 45.51
C ALA A 289 -17.94 20.61 46.88
N GLU A 290 -17.84 19.36 47.32
CA GLU A 290 -18.28 18.92 48.65
C GLU A 290 -17.52 19.65 49.77
N ARG A 291 -16.20 19.72 49.69
CA ARG A 291 -15.37 20.43 50.67
C ARG A 291 -15.67 21.93 50.70
N ASP A 292 -15.90 22.55 49.55
CA ASP A 292 -16.26 23.97 49.46
C ASP A 292 -17.63 24.26 50.10
N VAL A 293 -18.61 23.37 49.89
CA VAL A 293 -19.94 23.50 50.53
C VAL A 293 -19.85 23.27 52.04
N ILE A 294 -19.10 22.27 52.49
CA ILE A 294 -18.89 22.00 53.92
C ILE A 294 -18.21 23.18 54.60
N SER A 295 -17.07 23.64 54.09
CA SER A 295 -16.33 24.78 54.65
C SER A 295 -17.16 26.07 54.62
N GLY A 296 -17.92 26.32 53.55
CA GLY A 296 -18.86 27.44 53.46
C GLY A 296 -19.95 27.38 54.53
N ARG A 297 -20.50 26.19 54.82
CA ARG A 297 -21.47 26.00 55.92
C ARG A 297 -20.83 26.20 57.28
N GLU A 298 -19.64 25.64 57.52
CA GLU A 298 -18.91 25.79 58.78
C GLU A 298 -18.60 27.26 59.07
N ASN A 299 -18.10 28.00 58.08
CA ASN A 299 -17.85 29.44 58.18
C ASN A 299 -19.12 30.24 58.48
N ALA A 300 -20.24 29.91 57.83
CA ALA A 300 -21.53 30.54 58.10
C ALA A 300 -22.04 30.24 59.51
N MET A 301 -21.89 29.00 60.00
CA MET A 301 -22.27 28.60 61.36
C MET A 301 -21.38 29.25 62.41
N ALA A 302 -20.06 29.30 62.19
CA ALA A 302 -19.12 29.98 63.08
C ALA A 302 -19.40 31.49 63.14
N GLY A 303 -19.62 32.13 61.98
CA GLY A 303 -20.02 33.53 61.92
C GLY A 303 -21.34 33.80 62.64
N ALA A 304 -22.35 32.94 62.45
CA ALA A 304 -23.63 33.05 63.15
C ALA A 304 -23.47 32.91 64.68
N ALA A 305 -22.63 31.97 65.15
CA ALA A 305 -22.36 31.77 66.57
C ALA A 305 -21.67 32.99 67.19
N VAL A 306 -20.66 33.56 66.51
CA VAL A 306 -19.97 34.78 66.96
C VAL A 306 -20.94 35.96 67.01
N LEU A 307 -21.75 36.18 65.96
CA LEU A 307 -22.73 37.25 65.93
C LEU A 307 -23.81 37.09 67.00
N LEU A 308 -24.26 35.86 67.27
CA LEU A 308 -25.23 35.56 68.31
C LEU A 308 -24.65 35.80 69.72
N ALA A 309 -23.39 35.42 69.97
CA ALA A 309 -22.71 35.72 71.23
C ALA A 309 -22.58 37.25 71.45
N LEU A 310 -22.18 37.99 70.42
CA LEU A 310 -22.10 39.45 70.46
C LEU A 310 -23.48 40.11 70.62
N ALA A 311 -24.52 39.54 70.00
CA ALA A 311 -25.90 40.00 70.15
C ALA A 311 -26.39 39.84 71.59
N VAL A 312 -26.15 38.68 72.22
CA VAL A 312 -26.49 38.44 73.63
C VAL A 312 -25.75 39.41 74.55
N LEU A 313 -24.44 39.62 74.33
CA LEU A 313 -23.66 40.59 75.08
C LEU A 313 -24.17 42.02 74.89
N GLY A 314 -24.50 42.42 73.66
CA GLY A 314 -25.03 43.74 73.32
C GLY A 314 -26.41 44.00 73.95
N LEU A 315 -27.32 43.03 73.85
CA LEU A 315 -28.65 43.10 74.48
C LEU A 315 -28.54 43.12 76.02
N GLY A 316 -27.68 42.29 76.60
CA GLY A 316 -27.42 42.26 78.04
C GLY A 316 -26.84 43.59 78.57
N ALA A 317 -25.84 44.15 77.88
CA ALA A 317 -25.28 45.47 78.20
C ALA A 317 -26.33 46.58 78.03
N GLY A 318 -27.16 46.50 76.99
CA GLY A 318 -28.29 47.40 76.77
C GLY A 318 -29.29 47.39 77.92
N GLY A 319 -29.68 46.20 78.39
CA GLY A 319 -30.56 46.04 79.57
C GLY A 319 -29.95 46.59 80.86
N LEU A 320 -28.64 46.41 81.04
CA LEU A 320 -27.91 46.97 82.19
C LEU A 320 -27.82 48.51 82.15
N PHE A 321 -27.60 49.11 80.98
CA PHE A 321 -27.63 50.56 80.85
C PHE A 321 -29.03 51.15 81.02
N TYR A 322 -30.07 50.40 80.64
CA TYR A 322 -31.46 50.78 80.86
C TYR A 322 -31.78 50.84 82.36
N SER A 323 -31.35 49.85 83.14
CA SER A 323 -31.55 49.85 84.60
C SER A 323 -30.75 50.94 85.33
N GLN A 324 -29.67 51.45 84.73
CA GLN A 324 -28.87 52.57 85.25
C GLN A 324 -29.38 53.97 84.82
N GLY A 325 -30.53 54.08 84.14
CA GLY A 325 -31.10 55.36 83.69
C GLY A 325 -30.34 56.03 82.53
N ARG A 326 -29.45 55.30 81.84
CA ARG A 326 -28.65 55.81 80.70
C ARG A 326 -29.33 55.48 79.37
N GLU A 327 -30.55 55.97 79.16
CA GLU A 327 -31.44 55.56 78.07
C GLU A 327 -30.85 55.67 76.67
N LYS A 328 -30.14 56.77 76.33
CA LYS A 328 -29.52 56.93 75.01
C LYS A 328 -28.48 55.85 74.70
N ARG A 329 -27.69 55.41 75.69
CA ARG A 329 -26.72 54.33 75.48
C ARG A 329 -27.42 52.99 75.39
N ALA A 330 -28.42 52.75 76.24
CA ALA A 330 -29.23 51.53 76.21
C ALA A 330 -29.86 51.30 74.83
N THR A 331 -30.44 52.33 74.21
CA THR A 331 -31.06 52.22 72.87
C THR A 331 -30.06 51.83 71.79
N TRP A 332 -28.86 52.42 71.77
CA TRP A 332 -27.81 52.04 70.80
C TRP A 332 -27.33 50.60 70.97
N PHE A 333 -27.13 50.13 72.22
CA PHE A 333 -26.71 48.75 72.49
C PHE A 333 -27.80 47.72 72.17
N ILE A 334 -29.07 48.03 72.47
CA ILE A 334 -30.22 47.18 72.12
C ILE A 334 -30.39 47.11 70.60
N ALA A 335 -30.34 48.24 69.90
CA ALA A 335 -30.42 48.29 68.44
C ALA A 335 -29.26 47.53 67.78
N GLY A 336 -28.03 47.74 68.26
CA GLY A 336 -26.85 47.02 67.79
C GLY A 336 -26.95 45.51 68.03
N GLY A 337 -27.39 45.09 69.23
CA GLY A 337 -27.64 43.69 69.56
C GLY A 337 -28.71 43.05 68.67
N GLY A 338 -29.80 43.77 68.39
CA GLY A 338 -30.85 43.32 67.48
C GLY A 338 -30.38 43.15 66.02
N ILE A 339 -29.56 44.07 65.51
CA ILE A 339 -28.95 43.96 64.18
C ILE A 339 -28.03 42.75 64.09
N LEU A 340 -27.19 42.52 65.11
CA LEU A 340 -26.30 41.36 65.17
C LEU A 340 -27.09 40.04 65.24
N LEU A 341 -28.22 40.02 65.96
CA LEU A 341 -29.13 38.87 66.02
C LEU A 341 -29.74 38.56 64.64
N MET A 342 -30.19 39.59 63.92
CA MET A 342 -30.68 39.45 62.54
C MET A 342 -29.58 38.98 61.57
N GLY A 343 -28.34 39.47 61.74
CA GLY A 343 -27.19 39.00 60.98
C GLY A 343 -26.86 37.53 61.24
N ALA A 344 -26.93 37.09 62.50
CA ALA A 344 -26.75 35.68 62.88
C ALA A 344 -27.82 34.78 62.25
N LEU A 345 -29.09 35.22 62.29
CA LEU A 345 -30.20 34.50 61.65
C LEU A 345 -30.01 34.42 60.13
N GLY A 346 -29.58 35.53 59.50
CA GLY A 346 -29.28 35.57 58.07
C GLY A 346 -28.20 34.57 57.65
N LEU A 347 -27.05 34.55 58.35
CA LEU A 347 -25.99 33.57 58.07
C LEU A 347 -26.45 32.13 58.28
N PHE A 348 -27.31 31.87 59.27
CA PHE A 348 -27.82 30.53 59.54
C PHE A 348 -28.82 30.02 58.48
N VAL A 349 -29.70 30.91 58.00
CA VAL A 349 -30.76 30.61 57.02
C VAL A 349 -30.19 30.51 55.61
N PHE A 350 -29.30 31.44 55.22
CA PHE A 350 -28.71 31.49 53.87
C PHE A 350 -27.40 30.71 53.72
N LYS A 351 -27.04 29.86 54.69
CA LYS A 351 -25.87 28.97 54.55
C LYS A 351 -26.02 28.08 53.32
N PRO A 352 -24.92 27.72 52.63
CA PRO A 352 -24.98 26.86 51.45
C PRO A 352 -25.75 25.55 51.72
N SER A 353 -26.62 25.16 50.79
CA SER A 353 -27.31 23.88 50.82
C SER A 353 -26.44 22.79 50.21
N PHE A 354 -26.51 21.56 50.74
CA PHE A 354 -25.90 20.40 50.10
C PHE A 354 -26.49 20.12 48.71
N ALA A 355 -27.71 20.60 48.42
CA ALA A 355 -28.28 20.52 47.08
C ALA A 355 -27.53 21.37 46.03
N SER A 356 -26.65 22.28 46.44
CA SER A 356 -25.85 23.11 45.52
C SER A 356 -24.52 22.46 45.10
N ILE A 357 -24.22 21.23 45.55
CA ILE A 357 -22.98 20.52 45.19
C ILE A 357 -22.97 20.24 43.68
N ASP A 358 -24.04 19.67 43.14
CA ASP A 358 -24.12 19.30 41.72
C ASP A 358 -24.04 20.53 40.79
N GLU A 359 -24.56 21.67 41.23
CA GLU A 359 -24.48 22.95 40.49
C GLU A 359 -23.06 23.54 40.47
N ARG A 360 -22.22 23.15 41.44
CA ARG A 360 -20.81 23.58 41.56
C ARG A 360 -19.84 22.63 40.86
N VAL A 361 -20.27 21.43 40.47
CA VAL A 361 -19.45 20.51 39.67
C VAL A 361 -19.30 21.08 38.26
N LYS A 362 -18.12 21.65 37.97
CA LYS A 362 -17.76 22.03 36.61
C LYS A 362 -17.28 20.79 35.85
N LEU A 363 -18.08 20.34 34.90
CA LEU A 363 -17.68 19.29 33.97
C LEU A 363 -16.49 19.79 33.13
N PRO A 364 -15.43 19.00 32.95
CA PRO A 364 -14.40 19.29 31.95
C PRO A 364 -15.05 19.44 30.56
N GLU A 365 -14.69 20.49 29.83
CA GLU A 365 -15.13 20.67 28.44
C GLU A 365 -14.65 19.50 27.58
N ASP A 366 -15.59 18.87 26.87
CA ASP A 366 -15.31 17.74 26.01
C ASP A 366 -14.73 18.21 24.67
N GLN A 367 -13.42 18.40 24.59
CA GLN A 367 -12.75 18.75 23.34
C GLN A 367 -12.69 17.59 22.33
N SER A 368 -13.12 16.38 22.69
CA SER A 368 -13.03 15.20 21.82
C SER A 368 -14.11 15.14 20.73
N VAL A 369 -15.18 15.93 20.86
CA VAL A 369 -16.40 15.80 20.03
C VAL A 369 -16.42 16.75 18.81
N VAL A 370 -15.46 17.68 18.65
CA VAL A 370 -15.61 18.77 17.66
C VAL A 370 -14.77 18.61 16.38
N SER A 371 -13.79 17.70 16.29
CA SER A 371 -13.10 17.53 15.00
C SER A 371 -13.87 16.56 14.11
N ASN A 372 -14.54 17.08 13.10
CA ASN A 372 -15.11 16.29 12.02
C ASN A 372 -13.94 15.69 11.21
N LYS A 373 -13.32 14.60 11.73
CA LYS A 373 -12.03 14.05 11.25
C LYS A 373 -12.04 13.72 9.76
N ALA A 374 -13.21 13.36 9.20
CA ALA A 374 -13.40 13.13 7.77
C ALA A 374 -12.99 14.33 6.89
N PHE A 375 -13.09 15.56 7.41
CA PHE A 375 -12.78 16.79 6.68
C PHE A 375 -11.34 17.27 6.91
N ALA A 376 -10.58 16.61 7.79
CA ALA A 376 -9.18 16.95 8.05
C ALA A 376 -8.31 16.85 6.79
N TRP A 377 -8.74 16.13 5.74
CA TRP A 377 -7.97 15.89 4.53
C TRP A 377 -8.34 16.75 3.33
N ALA A 378 -9.31 17.66 3.42
CA ALA A 378 -9.64 18.57 2.31
C ALA A 378 -8.46 19.51 1.92
N GLY A 379 -8.19 19.65 0.62
CA GLY A 379 -7.04 20.39 0.07
C GLY A 379 -5.86 19.50 -0.30
N ASP A 380 -4.65 20.08 -0.33
CA ASP A 380 -3.42 19.39 -0.72
C ASP A 380 -2.92 18.44 0.38
N ASN A 381 -2.62 17.20 -0.02
CA ASN A 381 -2.00 16.19 0.83
C ASN A 381 -0.83 15.50 0.11
N ILE A 382 0.16 15.05 0.88
CA ILE A 382 1.23 14.15 0.44
C ILE A 382 0.92 12.78 1.02
N CYS A 383 0.79 11.79 0.17
CA CYS A 383 0.55 10.39 0.53
C CYS A 383 1.86 9.62 0.42
N ARG A 384 2.41 9.26 1.59
CA ARG A 384 3.66 8.53 1.69
C ARG A 384 3.42 7.04 1.68
N ILE A 385 4.19 6.29 0.90
CA ILE A 385 4.00 4.85 0.80
C ILE A 385 4.41 4.14 2.09
N ASP A 386 3.57 3.23 2.56
CA ASP A 386 3.87 2.32 3.67
C ASP A 386 4.29 0.97 3.12
N LEU A 387 5.60 0.71 3.08
CA LEU A 387 6.16 -0.55 2.60
C LEU A 387 5.78 -1.76 3.46
N ASN A 388 5.42 -1.58 4.74
CA ASN A 388 4.99 -2.69 5.59
C ASN A 388 3.59 -3.17 5.20
N ARG A 389 2.73 -2.26 4.73
CA ARG A 389 1.38 -2.56 4.24
C ARG A 389 1.32 -2.80 2.73
N SER A 390 2.31 -2.32 1.98
CA SER A 390 2.35 -2.40 0.52
C SER A 390 3.04 -3.64 -0.03
N ARG A 391 2.44 -4.26 -1.05
CA ARG A 391 3.10 -5.24 -1.90
C ARG A 391 3.34 -4.61 -3.28
N LEU A 392 4.60 -4.55 -3.69
CA LEU A 392 5.04 -4.01 -4.97
C LEU A 392 5.73 -5.10 -5.79
N THR A 393 5.40 -5.19 -7.07
CA THR A 393 6.03 -6.08 -8.05
C THR A 393 6.72 -5.25 -9.14
N VAL A 394 5.99 -4.31 -9.75
CA VAL A 394 6.48 -3.46 -10.86
C VAL A 394 6.53 -1.98 -10.51
N SER A 395 5.76 -1.55 -9.51
CA SER A 395 5.65 -0.15 -9.12
C SER A 395 6.85 0.33 -8.31
N GLN A 396 7.24 1.58 -8.52
CA GLN A 396 8.22 2.27 -7.69
C GLN A 396 7.57 2.77 -6.40
N PRO A 397 8.27 2.73 -5.25
CA PRO A 397 7.75 3.18 -3.96
C PRO A 397 7.83 4.71 -3.83
N ASN A 398 7.21 5.43 -4.75
CA ASN A 398 7.21 6.89 -4.77
C ASN A 398 6.04 7.46 -3.98
N ASP A 399 6.26 8.59 -3.31
CA ASP A 399 5.19 9.37 -2.69
C ASP A 399 4.29 10.00 -3.76
N VAL A 400 3.00 10.15 -3.46
CA VAL A 400 2.03 10.72 -4.40
C VAL A 400 1.32 11.94 -3.81
N GLY A 401 1.06 12.94 -4.66
CA GLY A 401 0.23 14.09 -4.30
C GLY A 401 -1.25 13.75 -4.40
N LEU A 402 -2.04 14.19 -3.43
CA LEU A 402 -3.49 14.02 -3.41
C LEU A 402 -4.17 15.33 -2.98
N ASN A 403 -4.70 16.08 -3.95
CA ASN A 403 -5.63 17.16 -3.66
C ASN A 403 -7.04 16.57 -3.54
N TRP A 404 -7.64 16.65 -2.35
CA TRP A 404 -8.95 16.07 -2.05
C TRP A 404 -9.99 17.17 -1.83
N THR A 405 -11.16 17.07 -2.45
CA THR A 405 -12.30 17.95 -2.12
C THR A 405 -13.47 17.18 -1.54
N GLU A 406 -14.30 17.90 -0.80
CA GLU A 406 -15.62 17.43 -0.44
C GLU A 406 -16.40 17.07 -1.71
N GLY A 407 -17.14 15.96 -1.67
CA GLY A 407 -17.83 15.40 -2.84
C GLY A 407 -17.00 14.41 -3.67
N GLY A 408 -15.75 14.10 -3.28
CA GLY A 408 -14.97 13.02 -3.87
C GLY A 408 -14.18 13.38 -5.12
N CYS A 409 -13.95 14.67 -5.36
CA CYS A 409 -13.05 15.09 -6.43
C CYS A 409 -11.59 14.97 -5.96
N VAL A 410 -10.78 14.33 -6.79
CA VAL A 410 -9.34 14.22 -6.61
C VAL A 410 -8.62 14.97 -7.72
N ASN A 411 -7.63 15.79 -7.36
CA ASN A 411 -6.75 16.55 -8.25
C ASN A 411 -7.48 17.45 -9.27
N GLY A 412 -8.76 17.75 -9.02
CA GLY A 412 -9.59 18.59 -9.89
C GLY A 412 -10.15 17.90 -11.14
N ASP A 413 -9.78 16.65 -11.42
CA ASP A 413 -10.08 15.97 -12.68
C ASP A 413 -10.62 14.54 -12.52
N THR A 414 -10.61 13.99 -11.32
CA THR A 414 -10.95 12.58 -11.08
C THR A 414 -12.04 12.46 -10.02
N GLN A 415 -13.26 12.17 -10.45
CA GLN A 415 -14.39 11.89 -9.55
C GLN A 415 -14.31 10.47 -8.96
N TYR A 416 -14.27 10.38 -7.64
CA TYR A 416 -14.42 9.14 -6.88
C TYR A 416 -15.88 8.92 -6.49
N GLN A 417 -16.25 7.67 -6.24
CA GLN A 417 -17.58 7.29 -5.79
C GLN A 417 -17.55 6.78 -4.35
N ALA A 418 -18.46 7.27 -3.52
CA ALA A 418 -18.61 6.82 -2.14
C ALA A 418 -19.08 5.36 -2.07
N THR A 419 -18.50 4.59 -1.16
CA THR A 419 -18.87 3.20 -0.87
C THR A 419 -18.75 2.97 0.64
N GLY A 420 -19.85 3.17 1.35
CA GLY A 420 -19.82 3.21 2.82
C GLY A 420 -19.07 4.45 3.31
N THR A 421 -17.98 4.25 4.05
CA THR A 421 -17.12 5.33 4.58
C THR A 421 -15.93 5.67 3.68
N THR A 422 -15.63 4.83 2.67
CA THR A 422 -14.51 5.02 1.77
C THR A 422 -14.97 5.51 0.40
N TRP A 423 -14.03 6.01 -0.39
CA TRP A 423 -14.26 6.52 -1.72
C TRP A 423 -13.37 5.78 -2.69
N GLN A 424 -13.93 5.27 -3.78
CA GLN A 424 -13.17 4.46 -4.72
C GLN A 424 -13.27 4.96 -6.15
N ARG A 425 -12.24 4.64 -6.94
CA ARG A 425 -12.18 4.91 -8.36
C ARG A 425 -11.37 3.84 -9.08
N ALA A 426 -11.94 3.25 -10.13
CA ALA A 426 -11.18 2.47 -11.09
C ALA A 426 -10.55 3.37 -12.18
N HIS A 427 -9.37 2.98 -12.65
CA HIS A 427 -8.61 3.65 -13.68
C HIS A 427 -8.02 2.64 -14.66
N VAL A 428 -8.27 2.87 -15.94
CA VAL A 428 -7.65 2.20 -17.08
C VAL A 428 -6.87 3.28 -17.81
N PRO A 429 -5.52 3.20 -17.87
CA PRO A 429 -4.71 4.22 -18.51
C PRO A 429 -4.80 4.10 -20.04
N ASP A 430 -4.58 5.22 -20.73
CA ASP A 430 -4.50 5.25 -22.21
C ASP A 430 -3.28 4.46 -22.71
N GLU A 431 -2.16 4.58 -21.98
CA GLU A 431 -0.90 3.88 -22.23
C GLU A 431 -0.52 2.98 -21.05
N GLY A 432 0.14 1.84 -21.33
CA GLY A 432 0.53 0.85 -20.33
C GLY A 432 -0.49 -0.28 -20.16
N ASN A 433 -0.02 -1.35 -19.51
CA ASN A 433 -0.76 -2.62 -19.41
C ASN A 433 -1.10 -2.96 -17.95
N TYR A 434 -1.89 -2.09 -17.34
CA TYR A 434 -2.44 -2.32 -16.01
C TYR A 434 -3.85 -1.75 -15.89
N VAL A 435 -4.62 -2.30 -14.95
CA VAL A 435 -5.84 -1.67 -14.42
C VAL A 435 -5.63 -1.42 -12.94
N SER A 436 -6.07 -0.28 -12.44
CA SER A 436 -5.96 0.03 -11.01
C SER A 436 -7.28 0.46 -10.41
N ARG A 437 -7.44 0.18 -9.11
CA ARG A 437 -8.52 0.71 -8.29
C ARG A 437 -7.91 1.41 -7.08
N SER A 438 -8.15 2.70 -6.96
CA SER A 438 -7.81 3.46 -5.76
C SER A 438 -9.01 3.52 -4.82
N GLU A 439 -8.74 3.47 -3.52
CA GLU A 439 -9.68 3.59 -2.43
C GLU A 439 -9.08 4.53 -1.39
N PHE A 440 -9.78 5.64 -1.09
CA PHE A 440 -9.38 6.63 -0.12
C PHE A 440 -10.35 6.62 1.07
N ASP A 441 -9.81 6.50 2.26
CA ASP A 441 -10.55 6.65 3.52
C ASP A 441 -10.28 8.03 4.13
N PRO A 442 -11.25 8.98 4.02
CA PRO A 442 -11.11 10.31 4.60
C PRO A 442 -11.16 10.28 6.14
N ALA A 443 -11.57 9.22 6.81
CA ALA A 443 -11.52 9.19 8.28
C ALA A 443 -10.07 9.02 8.78
N THR A 444 -9.27 8.23 8.06
CA THR A 444 -7.91 7.82 8.46
C THR A 444 -6.80 8.45 7.63
N GLY A 445 -7.11 8.99 6.44
CA GLY A 445 -6.12 9.46 5.47
C GLY A 445 -5.40 8.32 4.77
N LEU A 446 -5.93 7.09 4.81
CA LEU A 446 -5.37 5.95 4.11
C LEU A 446 -5.81 5.96 2.64
N LEU A 447 -4.83 5.89 1.74
CA LEU A 447 -5.05 5.67 0.31
C LEU A 447 -4.52 4.28 -0.04
N ARG A 448 -5.39 3.40 -0.53
CA ARG A 448 -5.04 2.08 -1.04
C ARG A 448 -5.20 2.06 -2.55
N VAL A 449 -4.19 1.60 -3.26
CA VAL A 449 -4.24 1.40 -4.71
C VAL A 449 -3.96 -0.07 -5.00
N GLN A 450 -4.95 -0.76 -5.54
CA GLN A 450 -4.80 -2.11 -6.06
C GLN A 450 -4.53 -2.06 -7.55
N ARG A 451 -3.58 -2.85 -8.04
CA ARG A 451 -3.22 -2.89 -9.46
C ARG A 451 -3.20 -4.32 -9.98
N TRP A 452 -3.84 -4.52 -11.11
CA TRP A 452 -3.84 -5.75 -11.88
C TRP A 452 -3.00 -5.54 -13.13
N LEU A 453 -2.26 -6.56 -13.52
CA LEU A 453 -1.48 -6.64 -14.74
C LEU A 453 -2.13 -7.72 -15.61
N PRO A 454 -3.26 -7.43 -16.29
CA PRO A 454 -3.94 -8.41 -17.13
C PRO A 454 -3.24 -8.57 -18.50
N ASP A 455 -3.65 -9.59 -19.26
CA ASP A 455 -3.14 -9.80 -20.64
C ASP A 455 -3.68 -8.79 -21.63
N GLY A 456 -3.06 -8.76 -22.82
CA GLY A 456 -3.43 -7.84 -23.90
C GLY A 456 -4.91 -7.90 -24.27
N ASP A 457 -5.50 -9.09 -24.39
CA ASP A 457 -6.92 -9.27 -24.73
C ASP A 457 -7.84 -8.69 -23.66
N THR A 458 -7.50 -8.89 -22.39
CA THR A 458 -8.24 -8.36 -21.24
C THR A 458 -8.08 -6.84 -21.14
N MET A 459 -6.89 -6.30 -21.42
CA MET A 459 -6.68 -4.86 -21.53
C MET A 459 -7.50 -4.25 -22.67
N ASP A 460 -7.57 -4.90 -23.83
CA ASP A 460 -8.39 -4.43 -24.95
C ASP A 460 -9.88 -4.41 -24.60
N LYS A 461 -10.36 -5.42 -23.87
CA LYS A 461 -11.73 -5.43 -23.31
C LYS A 461 -11.93 -4.31 -22.29
N ALA A 462 -10.98 -4.08 -21.38
CA ALA A 462 -11.05 -3.03 -20.39
C ALA A 462 -11.08 -1.62 -21.04
N ARG A 463 -10.23 -1.37 -22.03
CA ARG A 463 -10.25 -0.12 -22.82
C ARG A 463 -11.53 0.02 -23.63
N ALA A 464 -12.09 -1.09 -24.13
CA ALA A 464 -13.37 -1.08 -24.85
C ALA A 464 -14.56 -0.63 -23.99
N LEU A 465 -14.49 -0.74 -22.65
CA LEU A 465 -15.52 -0.18 -21.75
C LEU A 465 -15.51 1.36 -21.74
N LEU A 466 -14.42 1.98 -22.18
CA LEU A 466 -14.23 3.43 -22.25
C LEU A 466 -14.42 3.99 -23.67
N LYS A 467 -15.06 3.25 -24.59
CA LYS A 467 -15.29 3.67 -25.99
C LYS A 467 -15.97 5.02 -26.13
N ASP A 468 -16.85 5.38 -25.20
CA ASP A 468 -17.53 6.70 -25.17
C ASP A 468 -16.62 7.83 -24.62
N GLY A 469 -15.31 7.59 -24.57
CA GLY A 469 -14.29 8.53 -24.09
C GLY A 469 -13.95 8.36 -22.61
N PRO A 470 -12.79 8.89 -22.16
CA PRO A 470 -12.37 8.80 -20.76
C PRO A 470 -13.33 9.57 -19.85
N ILE A 471 -13.62 9.02 -18.66
CA ILE A 471 -14.43 9.70 -17.64
C ILE A 471 -13.53 10.71 -16.91
N LYS A 472 -13.50 11.94 -17.41
CA LYS A 472 -12.71 13.07 -16.88
C LYS A 472 -13.59 14.09 -16.18
N GLY A 473 -12.97 14.85 -15.27
CA GLY A 473 -13.60 15.91 -14.50
C GLY A 473 -14.22 15.43 -13.19
N CYS A 474 -14.65 16.41 -12.41
CA CYS A 474 -15.37 16.21 -11.16
C CYS A 474 -16.80 16.71 -11.30
N SER A 475 -17.76 15.86 -10.94
CA SER A 475 -19.18 16.18 -11.01
C SER A 475 -19.95 15.30 -10.04
N SER A 476 -20.93 15.92 -9.36
CA SER A 476 -21.93 15.24 -8.56
C SER A 476 -23.15 14.80 -9.37
N ASP A 477 -23.11 14.93 -10.70
CA ASP A 477 -24.20 14.53 -11.58
C ASP A 477 -24.43 13.00 -11.54
N SER A 478 -25.70 12.60 -11.45
CA SER A 478 -26.11 11.21 -11.33
C SER A 478 -25.69 10.36 -12.53
N THR A 479 -25.65 10.95 -13.73
CA THR A 479 -25.23 10.26 -14.96
C THR A 479 -23.76 9.90 -14.91
N MET A 480 -22.89 10.84 -14.52
CA MET A 480 -21.45 10.57 -14.38
C MET A 480 -21.18 9.52 -13.28
N LEU A 481 -21.83 9.65 -12.11
CA LEU A 481 -21.66 8.71 -11.01
C LEU A 481 -22.12 7.30 -11.38
N THR A 482 -23.22 7.17 -12.13
CA THR A 482 -23.68 5.88 -12.64
C THR A 482 -22.67 5.26 -13.60
N ARG A 483 -22.12 6.06 -14.53
CA ARG A 483 -21.09 5.60 -15.47
C ARG A 483 -19.82 5.09 -14.76
N ILE A 484 -19.40 5.76 -13.68
CA ILE A 484 -18.27 5.34 -12.84
C ILE A 484 -18.58 4.01 -12.16
N ALA A 485 -19.76 3.87 -11.55
CA ALA A 485 -20.20 2.63 -10.92
C ALA A 485 -20.24 1.46 -11.92
N THR A 486 -20.81 1.68 -13.11
CA THR A 486 -20.88 0.66 -14.17
C THR A 486 -19.48 0.24 -14.61
N LEU A 487 -18.58 1.18 -14.90
CA LEU A 487 -17.20 0.87 -15.25
C LEU A 487 -16.50 0.05 -14.17
N GLN A 488 -16.66 0.43 -12.90
CA GLN A 488 -16.08 -0.30 -11.77
C GLN A 488 -16.60 -1.74 -11.67
N SER A 489 -17.91 -1.94 -11.85
CA SER A 489 -18.54 -3.27 -11.83
C SER A 489 -18.06 -4.12 -13.01
N ASP A 490 -18.03 -3.55 -14.23
CA ASP A 490 -17.64 -4.26 -15.44
C ASP A 490 -16.16 -4.66 -15.40
N LEU A 491 -15.29 -3.77 -14.90
CA LEU A 491 -13.87 -4.10 -14.69
C LEU A 491 -13.70 -5.21 -13.64
N ALA A 492 -14.47 -5.18 -12.55
CA ALA A 492 -14.41 -6.24 -11.53
C ALA A 492 -14.81 -7.62 -12.08
N ALA A 493 -15.67 -7.68 -13.10
CA ALA A 493 -16.04 -8.93 -13.78
C ALA A 493 -14.97 -9.44 -14.77
N LEU A 494 -14.14 -8.54 -15.30
CA LEU A 494 -13.05 -8.90 -16.23
C LEU A 494 -11.76 -9.30 -15.51
N LEU A 495 -11.50 -8.74 -14.33
CA LEU A 495 -10.23 -8.88 -13.64
C LEU A 495 -10.21 -10.09 -12.69
N PRO A 496 -9.02 -10.71 -12.48
CA PRO A 496 -8.85 -11.69 -11.42
C PRO A 496 -9.23 -11.13 -10.04
N PRO A 497 -9.70 -11.99 -9.11
CA PRO A 497 -10.12 -11.52 -7.78
C PRO A 497 -8.97 -10.91 -6.96
N GLN A 498 -7.73 -11.37 -7.17
CA GLN A 498 -6.55 -10.83 -6.49
C GLN A 498 -5.72 -9.93 -7.42
N PRO A 499 -5.30 -8.74 -6.95
CA PRO A 499 -4.41 -7.87 -7.70
C PRO A 499 -2.96 -8.38 -7.67
N ASN A 500 -2.15 -7.93 -8.63
CA ASN A 500 -0.69 -8.13 -8.61
C ASN A 500 -0.01 -7.21 -7.58
N GLU A 501 -0.55 -6.01 -7.33
CA GLU A 501 0.04 -5.07 -6.39
C GLU A 501 -1.02 -4.48 -5.46
N ARG A 502 -0.59 -4.16 -4.25
CA ARG A 502 -1.33 -3.32 -3.31
C ARG A 502 -0.37 -2.26 -2.79
N LEU A 503 -0.57 -1.02 -3.20
CA LEU A 503 0.15 0.12 -2.66
C LEU A 503 -0.72 0.77 -1.59
N VAL A 504 -0.20 0.91 -0.39
CA VAL A 504 -0.88 1.55 0.74
C VAL A 504 -0.10 2.78 1.11
N TYR A 505 -0.79 3.91 1.20
CA TYR A 505 -0.22 5.19 1.54
C TYR A 505 -0.89 5.79 2.75
N HIS A 506 -0.10 6.50 3.57
CA HIS A 506 -0.60 7.39 4.62
C HIS A 506 -0.50 8.82 4.14
N CYS A 507 -1.64 9.47 3.96
CA CYS A 507 -1.72 10.87 3.56
C CYS A 507 -1.53 11.80 4.76
N GLN A 508 -0.82 12.89 4.53
CA GLN A 508 -0.53 13.96 5.48
C GLN A 508 -0.71 15.31 4.80
N LYS A 509 -1.06 16.37 5.54
CA LYS A 509 -1.16 17.72 4.97
C LYS A 509 0.16 18.15 4.36
N GLY A 510 0.11 18.63 3.12
CA GLY A 510 1.30 19.11 2.41
C GLY A 510 1.12 19.09 0.91
N ARG A 511 2.07 19.69 0.19
CA ARG A 511 2.13 19.64 -1.27
C ARG A 511 3.42 18.95 -1.67
N LEU A 512 3.32 17.93 -2.54
CA LEU A 512 4.50 17.28 -3.09
C LEU A 512 5.30 18.35 -3.86
N ALA A 513 6.62 18.42 -3.62
CA ALA A 513 7.45 19.30 -4.42
C ALA A 513 7.30 18.89 -5.90
N PRO A 514 7.21 19.85 -6.85
CA PRO A 514 7.26 19.49 -8.26
C PRO A 514 8.53 18.68 -8.49
N ALA A 515 8.42 17.57 -9.23
CA ALA A 515 9.59 16.80 -9.63
C ALA A 515 10.56 17.76 -10.33
N ASP A 516 11.84 17.73 -9.94
CA ASP A 516 12.87 18.46 -10.67
C ASP A 516 12.77 18.06 -12.15
N PRO A 517 12.87 19.01 -13.09
CA PRO A 517 12.90 18.67 -14.50
C PRO A 517 14.03 17.65 -14.70
N ALA A 518 13.70 16.49 -15.29
CA ALA A 518 14.69 15.47 -15.60
C ALA A 518 15.85 16.11 -16.38
N PRO A 519 17.11 15.81 -16.02
CA PRO A 519 18.29 16.42 -16.64
C PRO A 519 18.40 16.17 -18.14
#